data_AF-A0A356B1I1-F1
#
_entry.id   AF-A0A356B1I1-F1
#
_cell.length_a   1.000
_cell.length_b   1.000
_cell.length_c   1.000
_cell.angle_alpha   90.00
_cell.angle_beta   90.00
_cell.angle_gamma   90.00
#
_symmetry.space_group_name_H-M   'P 1'
#
loop_
_entity.id
_entity.type
_entity.pdbx_description
1 polymer ?
#
loop_
_entity_poly.entity_id
_entity_poly.type
_entity_poly.pdbx_seq_one_letter_code
_entity_poly.pdbx_strand_id
1 'polypeptide(L)' 'MSWIKNLCDTYDACKDAVGICNENQATMLLPLGHLLTELNVIVYLKSDGTPYNAEKVKSSTKKLVCIPCTDESD' A
#
# COMPACT_ATOMS: atom_id res chain seq x y z
N MET A 1 -1.74 9.41 29.51
CA MET A 1 -2.11 9.64 28.10
C MET A 1 -1.21 8.77 27.23
N SER A 2 -1.79 7.81 26.52
CA SER A 2 -2.59 8.06 25.31
C SER A 2 -1.73 8.20 24.04
N TRP A 3 -0.57 7.54 24.02
CA TRP A 3 0.25 7.39 22.82
C TRP A 3 -0.58 6.86 21.64
N ILE A 4 -1.55 5.98 21.90
CA ILE A 4 -2.46 5.44 20.89
C ILE A 4 -3.38 6.52 20.28
N LYS A 5 -3.87 7.47 21.10
CA LYS A 5 -4.67 8.59 20.59
C LYS A 5 -3.83 9.54 19.76
N ASN A 6 -2.64 9.88 20.24
CA ASN A 6 -1.73 10.74 19.48
C ASN A 6 -1.35 10.09 18.14
N LEU A 7 -1.23 8.76 18.12
CA LEU A 7 -1.00 7.99 16.91
C LEU A 7 -2.21 8.10 15.97
N CYS A 8 -3.43 7.80 16.44
CA CYS A 8 -4.66 7.97 15.67
C CYS A 8 -4.82 9.39 15.12
N ASP A 9 -4.65 10.42 15.97
CA ASP A 9 -4.75 11.82 15.58
C ASP A 9 -3.72 12.18 14.49
N THR A 10 -2.52 11.59 14.53
CA THR A 10 -1.50 11.76 13.48
C THR A 10 -1.94 11.12 12.16
N TYR A 11 -2.50 9.90 12.20
CA TYR A 11 -3.01 9.24 11.00
C TYR A 11 -4.21 9.97 10.39
N ASP A 12 -5.13 10.47 11.22
CA ASP A 12 -6.27 11.26 10.77
C ASP A 12 -5.83 12.58 10.12
N ALA A 13 -4.84 13.26 10.72
CA ALA A 13 -4.27 14.49 10.17
C ALA A 13 -3.49 14.25 8.87
N CYS A 14 -2.92 13.05 8.69
CA CYS A 14 -2.13 12.67 7.52
C CYS A 14 -2.88 11.75 6.54
N LYS A 15 -4.21 11.62 6.65
CA LYS A 15 -5.02 10.67 5.84
C LYS A 15 -4.76 10.74 4.33
N ASP A 16 -4.43 11.91 3.81
CA ASP A 16 -4.18 12.15 2.38
C ASP A 16 -2.75 11.79 1.95
N ALA A 17 -1.87 11.45 2.89
CA ALA A 17 -0.48 11.04 2.67
C ALA A 17 -0.20 9.58 3.05
N VAL A 18 -1.08 8.95 3.86
CA VAL A 18 -0.94 7.56 4.29
C VAL A 18 -1.00 6.62 3.08
N GLY A 19 -0.06 5.67 3.00
CA GLY A 19 0.02 4.69 1.93
C GLY A 19 0.52 5.22 0.58
N ILE A 20 0.79 6.54 0.47
CA ILE A 20 1.36 7.13 -0.75
C ILE A 20 2.88 6.97 -0.72
N CYS A 21 3.40 6.16 -1.66
CA CYS A 21 4.84 6.04 -1.89
C CYS A 21 5.28 7.00 -3.00
N ASN A 22 6.10 7.99 -2.64
CA ASN A 22 6.82 8.83 -3.61
C ASN A 22 8.05 8.06 -4.14
N GLU A 23 9.20 8.73 -4.25
CA GLU A 23 10.44 8.17 -4.82
C GLU A 23 11.09 7.10 -3.93
N ASN A 24 10.80 7.10 -2.61
CA ASN A 24 11.40 6.19 -1.64
C ASN A 24 10.34 5.55 -0.72
N GLN A 25 10.28 4.22 -0.71
CA GLN A 25 9.38 3.45 0.16
C GLN A 25 9.72 3.59 1.64
N ALA A 26 10.98 3.84 2.00
CA ALA A 26 11.41 3.97 3.39
C ALA A 26 10.79 5.18 4.11
N THR A 27 10.30 6.17 3.35
CA THR A 27 9.72 7.40 3.89
C THR A 27 8.18 7.40 3.84
N MET A 28 7.56 6.29 3.42
CA MET A 28 6.10 6.19 3.33
C MET A 28 5.49 6.09 4.72
N LEU A 29 4.42 6.86 4.96
CA LEU A 29 3.61 6.70 6.16
C LEU A 29 2.70 5.48 5.99
N LEU A 30 3.02 4.40 6.70
CA LEU A 30 2.33 3.11 6.56
C LEU A 30 1.03 3.09 7.36
N PRO A 31 -0.10 2.61 6.81
CA PRO A 31 -1.34 2.46 7.59
C PRO A 31 -1.12 1.61 8.85
N LEU A 32 -1.90 1.81 9.91
CA LEU A 32 -1.74 1.06 11.17
C LEU A 32 -1.85 -0.46 10.96
N GLY A 33 -2.85 -0.90 10.19
CA GLY A 33 -2.96 -2.27 9.70
C GLY A 33 -2.53 -2.34 8.25
N HIS A 34 -1.38 -2.94 7.97
CA HIS A 34 -0.91 -3.10 6.60
C HIS A 34 -0.04 -4.34 6.42
N LEU A 35 0.00 -4.82 5.17
CA LEU A 35 0.94 -5.82 4.69
C LEU A 35 1.84 -5.21 3.62
N LEU A 36 3.14 -5.52 3.69
CA LEU A 36 4.09 -5.24 2.62
C LEU A 36 4.41 -6.53 1.87
N THR A 37 4.11 -6.56 0.57
CA THR A 37 4.39 -7.74 -0.28
C THR A 37 5.23 -7.36 -1.49
N GLU A 38 6.12 -8.26 -1.92
CA GLU A 38 6.86 -8.09 -3.17
C GLU A 38 5.91 -8.19 -4.38
N LEU A 39 6.02 -7.24 -5.30
CA LEU A 39 5.25 -7.23 -6.54
C LEU A 39 5.83 -8.23 -7.54
N ASN A 40 5.05 -9.25 -7.89
CA ASN A 40 5.46 -10.29 -8.83
C ASN A 40 4.91 -10.09 -10.25
N VAL A 41 3.64 -9.66 -10.36
CA VAL A 41 2.92 -9.52 -11.63
C VAL A 41 2.00 -8.31 -11.55
N ILE A 42 1.90 -7.55 -12.64
CA ILE A 42 0.93 -6.48 -12.84
C ILE A 42 -0.07 -6.96 -13.90
N VAL A 43 -1.36 -6.93 -13.57
CA VAL A 43 -2.43 -7.28 -14.51
C VAL A 43 -3.17 -6.01 -14.91
N TYR A 44 -3.34 -5.81 -16.22
CA TYR A 44 -4.06 -4.67 -16.78
C TYR A 44 -5.47 -5.09 -17.17
N LEU A 45 -6.44 -4.38 -16.62
CA LEU A 45 -7.87 -4.57 -16.87
C LEU A 45 -8.40 -3.41 -17.71
N LYS A 46 -9.37 -3.71 -18.57
CA LYS A 46 -10.19 -2.70 -19.25
C LYS A 46 -11.16 -2.07 -18.25
N SER A 47 -11.81 -0.98 -18.64
CA SER A 47 -12.80 -0.30 -17.80
C SER A 47 -14.00 -1.17 -17.41
N ASP A 48 -14.28 -2.22 -18.18
CA ASP A 48 -15.32 -3.22 -17.89
C ASP A 48 -14.83 -4.38 -16.98
N GLY A 49 -13.58 -4.32 -16.50
CA GLY A 49 -12.95 -5.35 -15.69
C GLY A 49 -12.32 -6.49 -16.47
N THR A 50 -12.43 -6.51 -17.81
CA THR A 50 -11.85 -7.58 -18.63
C THR A 50 -10.32 -7.50 -18.64
N PRO A 51 -9.59 -8.57 -18.25
CA PRO A 51 -8.14 -8.59 -18.35
C PRO A 51 -7.70 -8.58 -19.81
N TYR A 52 -6.70 -7.75 -20.14
CA TYR A 52 -6.17 -7.67 -21.51
C TYR A 52 -4.65 -7.76 -21.61
N ASN A 53 -3.92 -7.56 -20.51
CA ASN A 53 -2.47 -7.73 -20.48
C ASN A 53 -1.98 -8.13 -19.07
N ALA A 54 -0.81 -8.74 -19.00
CA ALA A 54 -0.11 -8.98 -17.75
C ALA A 54 1.41 -8.88 -17.94
N GLU A 55 2.09 -8.22 -17.01
CA GLU A 55 3.53 -8.04 -17.02
C GLU A 55 4.15 -8.69 -15.78
N LYS A 56 5.16 -9.54 -15.99
CA LYS A 56 5.96 -10.08 -14.89
C LYS A 56 7.03 -9.07 -14.49
N VAL A 57 7.06 -8.69 -13.23
CA VAL A 57 8.05 -7.74 -12.72
C VAL A 57 9.40 -8.43 -12.61
N LYS A 58 10.44 -7.79 -13.18
CA LYS A 58 11.82 -8.30 -13.12
C LYS A 58 12.38 -8.10 -11.71
N SER A 59 13.04 -9.13 -11.18
CA SER A 59 13.60 -9.19 -9.81
C SER A 59 14.54 -8.04 -9.44
N SER A 60 15.17 -7.38 -10.41
CA SER A 60 15.99 -6.18 -10.19
C SER A 60 15.21 -4.96 -9.67
N THR A 61 13.88 -5.03 -9.65
CA THR A 61 12.96 -3.98 -9.20
C THR A 61 12.07 -4.55 -8.09
N LYS A 62 12.65 -4.84 -6.92
CA LYS A 62 11.90 -5.28 -5.73
C LYS A 62 11.04 -4.13 -5.18
N LYS A 63 9.92 -3.86 -5.85
CA LYS A 63 8.92 -2.92 -5.35
C LYS A 63 8.02 -3.65 -4.35
N LEU A 64 7.93 -3.13 -3.12
CA LEU A 64 6.94 -3.59 -2.16
C LEU A 64 5.61 -2.86 -2.41
N VAL A 65 4.50 -3.57 -2.34
CA VAL A 65 3.15 -2.99 -2.36
C VAL A 65 2.64 -2.94 -0.93
N CYS A 66 2.15 -1.78 -0.52
CA CYS A 66 1.45 -1.61 0.74
C CYS A 66 -0.03 -1.92 0.54
N ILE A 67 -0.51 -2.93 1.25
CA ILE A 67 -1.90 -3.36 1.23
C ILE A 67 -2.48 -2.98 2.60
N PRO A 68 -3.42 -2.02 2.68
CA PRO A 68 -4.10 -1.77 3.94
C PRO A 68 -4.93 -3.00 4.31
N CYS A 69 -4.79 -3.46 5.55
CA CYS A 69 -5.55 -4.57 6.10
C CYS A 69 -6.67 -3.99 6.97
N THR A 70 -7.89 -4.43 6.72
CA THR A 70 -9.01 -4.22 7.65
C THR A 70 -9.13 -5.44 8.56
N ASP A 71 -9.82 -5.31 9.69
CA ASP A 71 -10.11 -6.44 10.59
C ASP A 71 -10.89 -7.57 9.88
N GLU A 72 -11.54 -7.27 8.75
CA GLU A 72 -12.23 -8.24 7.88
C GLU A 72 -11.29 -8.98 6.91
N SER A 73 -10.01 -8.61 6.85
CA SER A 73 -9.00 -9.20 5.97
C SER A 73 -8.20 -10.35 6.62
N ASP A 74 -8.44 -10.62 7.91
CA ASP A 74 -7.82 -11.71 8.70
C ASP A 74 -8.53 -13.07 8.55
#